data_AF-A0A937V7D0-F1
#
_entry.id   AF-A0A937V7D0-F1
#
_cell.length_a   1.000
_cell.length_b   1.000
_cell.length_c   1.000
_cell.angle_alpha   90.00
_cell.angle_beta   90.00
_cell.angle_gamma   90.00
#
_symmetry.space_group_name_H-M   'P 1'
#
loop_
_entity.id
_entity.type
_entity.pdbx_description
1 polymer ?
#
loop_
_entity_poly.entity_id
_entity_poly.type
_entity_poly.pdbx_seq_one_letter_code
_entity_poly.pdbx_strand_id
1 'polypeptide(L)'
;MMKTGIIVLAHGSRGERGGVDVAEALNKITRGVKAFLPPEVKVIGATLQFNHPSLDEAVESLAAQKVSRVIIMPYFLFLGQHITEHVPKLIERFKCLYPEIQFTVSDNLGTDEYFIDLVAKRIIEAAPELLPRLHVSSSAPESIEQQSLEIVEKLLPPLELSWKERTVVKRLVHTAGDRHLAPLIRFHPTATTSALSAIHSRSPIFTDTRMVAVAINRHLAERFGCEIYCALDGLESAGVGREKCDTRSAAAFRLLTEELNKAIVAIGNSPTALLALLDLIVRKKVTPAVVIGMPVGFVQAREAKEELMKLDIPYISIVGTRGGSALAAATINALLGLAKSGQLLEERQHERRMNQERE
;
A
#
# COMPACT_ATOMS: atom_id res chain seq x y z
N MET A 1 5.04 -9.54 24.87
CA MET A 1 5.20 -8.28 24.11
C MET A 1 5.70 -7.21 25.09
N MET A 2 6.66 -6.37 24.72
CA MET A 2 7.17 -5.31 25.60
C MET A 2 6.08 -4.29 25.93
N LYS A 3 5.84 -4.01 27.22
CA LYS A 3 4.80 -3.08 27.65
C LYS A 3 5.21 -1.66 27.23
N THR A 4 4.50 -1.09 26.26
CA THR A 4 4.88 0.16 25.60
C THR A 4 3.94 1.30 25.99
N GLY A 5 4.52 2.44 26.35
CA GLY A 5 3.85 3.72 26.48
C GLY A 5 4.22 4.67 25.34
N ILE A 6 3.31 5.55 24.96
CA ILE A 6 3.50 6.59 23.95
C ILE A 6 3.15 7.93 24.56
N ILE A 7 4.01 8.92 24.34
CA ILE A 7 3.77 10.32 24.70
C ILE A 7 3.64 11.13 23.41
N VAL A 8 2.49 11.77 23.20
CA VAL A 8 2.30 12.76 22.15
C VAL A 8 2.65 14.12 22.74
N LEU A 9 3.80 14.67 22.36
CA LEU A 9 4.40 15.85 22.97
C LEU A 9 4.11 17.11 22.16
N ALA A 10 3.37 18.06 22.72
CA ALA A 10 3.13 19.37 22.12
C ALA A 10 3.83 20.49 22.91
N HIS A 11 3.76 21.73 22.39
CA HIS A 11 4.47 22.85 23.02
C HIS A 11 3.74 23.36 24.28
N GLY A 12 2.41 23.26 24.27
CA GLY A 12 1.54 23.97 25.22
C GLY A 12 1.29 25.42 24.81
N SER A 13 0.29 26.05 25.43
CA SER A 13 -0.12 27.43 25.18
C SER A 13 -0.39 28.16 26.49
N ARG A 14 -0.02 29.44 26.54
CA ARG A 14 -0.28 30.34 27.68
C ARG A 14 -1.71 30.90 27.72
N GLY A 15 -2.54 30.65 26.70
CA GLY A 15 -3.80 31.38 26.52
C GLY A 15 -5.07 30.54 26.66
N GLU A 16 -5.97 30.98 27.56
CA GLU A 16 -7.43 30.78 27.42
C GLU A 16 -8.03 31.70 26.32
N ARG A 17 -7.27 32.73 25.89
CA ARG A 17 -7.68 33.69 24.86
C ARG A 17 -7.47 33.12 23.45
N GLY A 18 -8.43 32.32 23.01
CA GLY A 18 -8.46 31.74 21.66
C GLY A 18 -9.43 30.57 21.48
N GLY A 19 -10.04 30.08 22.56
CA GLY A 19 -11.12 29.08 22.50
C GLY A 19 -10.68 27.64 22.18
N VAL A 20 -9.37 27.37 22.02
CA VAL A 20 -8.86 26.01 21.85
C VAL A 20 -8.17 25.57 23.13
N ASP A 21 -8.83 24.70 23.89
CA ASP A 21 -8.23 23.99 25.01
C ASP A 21 -7.18 23.01 24.45
N VAL A 22 -5.89 23.31 24.69
CA VAL A 22 -4.77 22.46 24.25
C VAL A 22 -4.88 21.05 24.85
N ALA A 23 -5.38 20.93 26.08
CA ALA A 23 -5.60 19.63 26.70
C ALA A 23 -6.73 18.87 25.98
N GLU A 24 -7.83 19.54 25.61
CA GLU A 24 -8.90 18.93 24.82
C GLU A 24 -8.40 18.46 23.44
N ALA A 25 -7.64 19.32 22.74
CA ALA A 25 -7.06 18.98 21.44
C ALA A 25 -6.12 17.77 21.54
N LEU A 26 -5.22 17.75 22.53
CA LEU A 26 -4.33 16.60 22.79
C LEU A 26 -5.09 15.35 23.19
N ASN A 27 -6.17 15.47 23.98
CA ASN A 27 -7.02 14.35 24.32
C ASN A 27 -7.71 13.75 23.09
N LYS A 28 -8.17 14.61 22.16
CA LYS A 28 -8.74 14.16 20.89
C LYS A 28 -7.69 13.43 20.04
N ILE A 29 -6.48 13.98 19.93
CA ILE A 29 -5.38 13.38 19.17
C ILE A 29 -4.98 12.03 19.76
N THR A 30 -4.72 11.97 21.06
CA THR A 30 -4.27 10.75 21.75
C THR A 30 -5.31 9.63 21.70
N ARG A 31 -6.61 9.97 21.81
CA ARG A 31 -7.70 9.01 21.58
C ARG A 31 -7.72 8.49 20.15
N GLY A 32 -7.53 9.38 19.17
CA GLY A 32 -7.42 9.01 17.76
C GLY A 32 -6.25 8.06 17.51
N VAL A 33 -5.06 8.40 18.02
CA VAL A 33 -3.85 7.56 17.93
C VAL A 33 -4.07 6.19 18.60
N LYS A 34 -4.70 6.17 19.77
CA LYS A 34 -4.98 4.93 20.51
C LYS A 34 -5.84 3.94 19.72
N ALA A 35 -6.73 4.41 18.84
CA ALA A 35 -7.56 3.54 18.00
C ALA A 35 -6.75 2.71 16.98
N PHE A 36 -5.53 3.12 16.63
CA PHE A 36 -4.65 2.39 15.71
C PHE A 36 -3.69 1.43 16.42
N LEU A 37 -3.74 1.35 17.75
CA LEU A 37 -2.76 0.65 18.56
C LEU A 37 -3.40 -0.48 19.39
N PRO A 38 -2.62 -1.53 19.76
CA PRO A 38 -3.11 -2.58 20.63
C PRO A 38 -3.72 -2.04 21.95
N PRO A 39 -4.74 -2.70 22.52
CA PRO A 39 -5.43 -2.25 23.74
C PRO A 39 -4.49 -2.01 24.94
N GLU A 40 -3.37 -2.73 25.02
CA GLU A 40 -2.37 -2.65 26.07
C GLU A 40 -1.46 -1.41 25.98
N VAL A 41 -1.30 -0.79 24.80
CA VAL A 41 -0.38 0.34 24.60
C VAL A 41 -0.97 1.62 25.20
N LYS A 42 -0.29 2.25 26.15
CA LYS A 42 -0.78 3.51 26.75
C LYS A 42 -0.39 4.69 25.88
N VAL A 43 -1.30 5.66 25.71
CA VAL A 43 -1.04 6.90 24.96
C VAL A 43 -1.40 8.06 25.88
N ILE A 44 -0.45 8.96 26.13
CA ILE A 44 -0.60 10.15 26.97
C ILE A 44 -0.26 11.37 26.13
N GLY A 45 -1.09 12.42 26.21
CA GLY A 45 -0.75 13.72 25.64
C GLY A 45 -0.02 14.53 26.69
N ALA A 46 1.13 15.11 26.34
CA ALA A 46 1.93 15.91 27.25
C ALA A 46 2.37 17.21 26.58
N THR A 47 2.74 18.20 27.39
CA THR A 47 3.25 19.48 26.90
C THR A 47 4.63 19.80 27.44
N LEU A 48 5.42 20.52 26.64
CA LEU A 48 6.71 21.05 27.06
C LEU A 48 6.57 22.14 28.12
N GLN A 49 5.54 22.99 28.01
CA GLN A 49 5.34 24.16 28.89
C GLN A 49 3.85 24.48 29.06
N PHE A 50 3.53 25.27 30.08
CA PHE A 50 2.23 25.93 30.35
C PHE A 50 1.04 25.05 30.73
N ASN A 51 0.92 23.86 30.15
CA ASN A 51 -0.18 22.96 30.40
C ASN A 51 0.32 21.66 31.05
N HIS A 52 -0.64 20.89 31.56
CA HIS A 52 -0.41 19.58 32.18
C HIS A 52 -1.19 18.49 31.43
N PRO A 53 -0.71 17.25 31.41
CA PRO A 53 0.52 16.82 32.08
C PRO A 53 1.79 17.32 31.36
N SER A 54 2.81 17.64 32.14
CA SER A 54 4.14 17.91 31.61
C SER A 54 4.78 16.63 31.07
N LEU A 55 5.86 16.76 30.29
CA LEU A 55 6.61 15.60 29.83
C LEU A 55 7.13 14.75 31.01
N ASP A 56 7.59 15.38 32.09
CA ASP A 56 8.04 14.71 33.30
C ASP A 56 6.91 13.89 33.95
N GLU A 57 5.75 14.51 34.17
CA GLU A 57 4.57 13.85 34.77
C GLU A 57 4.07 12.67 33.90
N ALA A 58 4.13 12.81 32.58
CA ALA A 58 3.76 11.74 31.66
C ALA A 58 4.74 10.56 31.73
N VAL A 59 6.04 10.82 31.81
CA VAL A 59 7.06 9.76 31.97
C VAL A 59 6.91 9.09 33.33
N GLU A 60 6.74 9.84 34.42
CA GLU A 60 6.50 9.32 35.77
C GLU A 60 5.26 8.41 35.82
N SER A 61 4.16 8.85 35.20
CA SER A 61 2.92 8.06 35.12
C SER A 61 3.11 6.74 34.36
N LEU A 62 3.90 6.73 33.29
CA LEU A 62 4.22 5.51 32.53
C LEU A 62 5.17 4.60 33.30
N ALA A 63 6.18 5.17 33.98
CA ALA A 63 7.12 4.43 34.82
C ALA A 63 6.40 3.75 35.99
N ALA A 64 5.47 4.44 36.66
CA ALA A 64 4.62 3.87 37.71
C ALA A 64 3.77 2.68 37.20
N GLN A 65 3.43 2.68 35.91
CA GLN A 65 2.74 1.58 35.25
C GLN A 65 3.69 0.46 34.80
N LYS A 66 4.99 0.51 35.10
CA LYS A 66 6.00 -0.50 34.75
C LYS A 66 6.07 -0.79 33.26
N VAL A 67 6.01 0.24 32.42
CA VAL A 67 6.31 0.09 30.99
C VAL A 67 7.79 -0.24 30.83
N SER A 68 8.14 -1.03 29.82
CA SER A 68 9.54 -1.34 29.48
C SER A 68 10.06 -0.45 28.34
N ARG A 69 9.17 0.30 27.68
CA ARG A 69 9.49 1.17 26.56
C ARG A 69 8.57 2.38 26.51
N VAL A 70 9.14 3.55 26.23
CA VAL A 70 8.43 4.81 26.00
C VAL A 70 8.82 5.38 24.63
N ILE A 71 7.82 5.64 23.79
CA ILE A 71 7.99 6.32 22.51
C ILE A 71 7.46 7.75 22.64
N ILE A 72 8.29 8.73 22.35
CA ILE A 72 7.92 10.15 22.39
C ILE A 72 7.75 10.62 20.95
N MET A 73 6.53 11.02 20.60
CA MET A 73 6.18 11.56 19.29
C MET A 73 6.05 13.08 19.40
N PRO A 74 6.96 13.86 18.79
CA PRO A 74 6.87 15.31 18.78
C PRO A 74 5.74 15.79 17.85
N TYR A 75 4.67 16.33 18.42
CA TYR A 75 3.54 16.90 17.69
C TYR A 75 3.85 18.35 17.27
N PHE A 76 4.87 18.51 16.44
CA PHE A 76 5.32 19.80 15.89
C PHE A 76 5.40 19.75 14.36
N LEU A 77 4.93 20.81 13.69
CA LEU A 77 5.09 20.96 12.24
C LEU A 77 6.53 21.33 11.86
N PHE A 78 7.14 22.21 12.64
CA PHE A 78 8.52 22.64 12.46
C PHE A 78 9.31 22.42 13.74
N LEU A 79 10.53 21.91 13.61
CA LEU A 79 11.46 21.80 14.72
C LEU A 79 12.25 23.11 14.82
N GLY A 80 11.90 23.96 15.79
CA GLY A 80 12.73 25.13 16.13
C GLY A 80 14.01 24.69 16.85
N GLN A 81 15.06 25.53 16.81
CA GLN A 81 16.36 25.26 17.47
C GLN A 81 16.22 24.87 18.95
N HIS A 82 15.27 25.50 19.66
CA HIS A 82 14.97 25.15 21.04
C HIS A 82 14.48 23.69 21.18
N ILE A 83 13.63 23.19 20.29
CA ILE A 83 13.10 21.82 20.38
C ILE A 83 14.18 20.80 20.05
N THR A 84 14.99 21.05 19.01
CA THR A 84 16.06 20.15 18.58
C THR A 84 17.18 19.99 19.60
N GLU A 85 17.40 20.99 20.47
CA GLU A 85 18.42 20.91 21.51
C GLU A 85 17.87 20.49 22.88
N HIS A 86 16.65 20.93 23.24
CA HIS A 86 16.09 20.65 24.56
C HIS A 86 15.53 19.23 24.66
N VAL A 87 14.82 18.73 23.65
CA VAL A 87 14.21 17.39 23.72
C VAL A 87 15.28 16.31 23.92
N PRO A 88 16.38 16.24 23.13
CA PRO A 88 17.42 15.24 23.36
C PRO A 88 18.03 15.28 24.77
N LYS A 89 18.26 16.48 25.33
CA LYS A 89 18.76 16.62 26.71
C LYS A 89 17.77 16.07 27.74
N LEU A 90 16.47 16.28 27.54
CA LEU A 90 15.43 15.69 28.39
C LEU A 90 15.41 14.17 28.26
N ILE A 91 15.59 13.63 27.06
CA ILE A 91 15.67 12.17 26.86
C ILE A 91 16.86 11.56 27.58
N GLU A 92 18.04 12.16 27.49
CA GLU A 92 19.22 11.67 28.22
C GLU A 92 19.00 11.71 29.74
N ARG A 93 18.35 12.76 30.25
CA ARG A 93 17.93 12.82 31.66
C ARG A 93 17.00 11.65 32.02
N PHE A 94 16.00 11.35 31.20
CA PHE A 94 15.07 10.24 31.47
C PHE A 94 15.74 8.87 31.42
N LYS A 95 16.69 8.66 30.50
CA LYS A 95 17.49 7.42 30.46
C LYS A 95 18.30 7.23 31.75
N CYS A 96 18.83 8.30 32.34
CA CYS A 96 19.52 8.21 33.63
C CYS A 96 18.57 7.93 34.80
N LEU A 97 17.37 8.53 34.81
CA LEU A 97 16.39 8.36 35.88
C LEU A 97 15.68 7.00 35.83
N TYR A 98 15.47 6.45 34.63
CA TYR A 98 14.75 5.21 34.38
C TYR A 98 15.55 4.28 33.45
N PRO A 99 16.70 3.75 33.90
CA PRO A 99 17.60 2.95 33.06
C PRO A 99 16.98 1.65 32.54
N GLU A 100 15.91 1.17 33.18
CA GLU A 100 15.13 -0.01 32.79
C GLU A 100 14.14 0.26 31.65
N ILE A 101 13.87 1.53 31.33
CA ILE A 101 12.93 1.94 30.29
C ILE A 101 13.69 2.32 29.01
N GLN A 102 13.36 1.66 27.90
CA GLN A 102 13.88 2.06 26.61
C GLN A 102 13.13 3.31 26.10
N PHE A 103 13.85 4.41 25.87
CA PHE A 103 13.29 5.63 25.26
C PHE A 103 13.60 5.71 23.77
N THR A 104 12.59 6.04 22.96
CA THR A 104 12.73 6.30 21.53
C THR A 104 11.96 7.55 21.16
N VAL A 105 12.57 8.44 20.36
CA VAL A 105 11.87 9.61 19.79
C VAL A 105 11.56 9.28 18.34
N SER A 106 10.30 9.45 17.93
CA SER A 106 9.93 9.35 16.51
C SER A 106 10.22 10.66 15.78
N ASP A 107 10.11 10.63 14.45
CA ASP A 107 10.01 11.86 13.68
C ASP A 107 8.83 12.71 14.15
N ASN A 108 8.95 14.02 13.96
CA ASN A 108 7.87 14.95 14.22
C ASN A 108 6.80 14.90 13.12
N LEU A 109 5.66 15.55 13.35
CA LEU A 109 4.57 15.58 12.36
C LEU A 109 5.02 16.13 10.99
N GLY A 110 5.87 17.16 11.00
CA GLY A 110 6.60 17.62 9.81
C GLY A 110 5.73 18.01 8.61
N THR A 111 6.31 17.83 7.42
CA THR A 111 5.68 18.09 6.11
C THR A 111 5.38 16.78 5.39
N ASP A 112 4.79 15.82 6.11
CA ASP A 112 4.34 14.55 5.52
C ASP A 112 3.31 14.78 4.40
N GLU A 113 3.29 13.91 3.38
CA GLU A 113 2.40 14.03 2.22
C GLU A 113 0.91 14.06 2.58
N TYR A 114 0.49 13.36 3.65
CA TYR A 114 -0.89 13.45 4.15
C TYR A 114 -1.20 14.81 4.78
N PHE A 115 -0.19 15.48 5.34
CA PHE A 115 -0.35 16.84 5.85
C PHE A 115 -0.49 17.83 4.70
N ILE A 116 0.29 17.66 3.62
CA ILE A 116 0.15 18.45 2.39
C ILE A 116 -1.26 18.28 1.80
N ASP A 117 -1.77 17.05 1.72
CA ASP A 117 -3.15 16.78 1.28
C ASP A 117 -4.19 17.46 2.15
N LEU A 118 -4.00 17.43 3.48
CA LEU A 118 -4.90 18.13 4.40
C LEU A 118 -4.86 19.64 4.17
N VAL A 119 -3.68 20.23 3.99
CA VAL A 119 -3.53 21.66 3.67
C VAL A 119 -4.21 21.99 2.34
N ALA A 120 -3.95 21.22 1.29
CA ALA A 120 -4.59 21.38 -0.01
C ALA A 120 -6.12 21.27 0.09
N LYS A 121 -6.62 20.29 0.85
CA LYS A 121 -8.05 20.13 1.12
C LYS A 121 -8.64 21.37 1.79
N ARG A 122 -7.98 21.93 2.81
CA ARG A 122 -8.43 23.16 3.48
C ARG A 122 -8.46 24.36 2.54
N ILE A 123 -7.47 24.49 1.67
CA ILE A 123 -7.42 25.56 0.65
C ILE A 123 -8.59 25.41 -0.32
N ILE A 124 -8.83 24.19 -0.83
CA ILE A 124 -9.93 23.89 -1.76
C ILE A 124 -11.30 24.10 -1.09
N GLU A 125 -11.45 23.73 0.18
CA GLU A 125 -12.68 23.99 0.95
C GLU A 125 -12.96 25.50 1.06
N ALA A 126 -11.92 26.33 1.19
CA ALA A 126 -12.04 27.78 1.26
C ALA A 126 -12.20 28.45 -0.11
N ALA A 127 -11.65 27.86 -1.18
CA ALA A 127 -11.70 28.36 -2.55
C ALA A 127 -11.99 27.21 -3.55
N PRO A 128 -13.25 26.71 -3.61
CA PRO A 128 -13.61 25.57 -4.45
C PRO A 128 -13.34 25.78 -5.95
N GLU A 129 -13.30 27.03 -6.41
CA GLU A 129 -12.99 27.43 -7.78
C GLU A 129 -11.55 27.14 -8.22
N LEU A 130 -10.63 26.89 -7.28
CA LEU A 130 -9.26 26.46 -7.58
C LEU A 130 -9.20 25.01 -8.06
N LEU A 131 -10.24 24.20 -7.85
CA LEU A 131 -10.32 22.88 -8.46
C LEU A 131 -10.32 23.04 -9.99
N PRO A 132 -9.48 22.28 -10.71
CA PRO A 132 -9.49 22.31 -12.16
C PRO A 132 -10.91 22.06 -12.65
N ARG A 133 -11.50 23.05 -13.33
CA ARG A 133 -12.75 22.83 -14.06
C ARG A 133 -12.42 21.85 -15.17
N LEU A 134 -12.81 20.60 -15.00
CA LEU A 134 -12.71 19.59 -16.04
C LEU A 134 -13.65 19.99 -17.18
N HIS A 135 -13.13 20.77 -18.13
CA HIS A 135 -13.78 20.93 -19.42
C HIS A 135 -13.63 19.62 -20.17
N VAL A 136 -14.62 18.74 -20.02
CA VAL A 136 -14.73 17.51 -20.80
C VAL A 136 -14.97 17.93 -22.25
N SER A 137 -13.89 18.08 -23.02
CA SER A 137 -13.95 18.53 -24.41
C SER A 137 -14.50 17.45 -25.36
N SER A 138 -14.61 16.20 -24.91
CA SER A 138 -15.29 15.14 -25.66
C SER A 138 -15.96 14.11 -24.74
N SER A 139 -17.16 13.68 -25.11
CA SER A 139 -17.98 12.69 -24.40
C SER A 139 -17.52 11.23 -24.59
N ALA A 140 -16.36 11.00 -25.22
CA ALA A 140 -15.84 9.66 -25.46
C ALA A 140 -15.15 9.12 -24.18
N PRO A 141 -15.50 7.92 -23.69
CA PRO A 141 -14.88 7.34 -22.48
C PRO A 141 -13.34 7.29 -22.52
N GLU A 142 -12.77 7.05 -23.71
CA GLU A 142 -11.32 6.98 -23.94
C GLU A 142 -10.61 8.32 -23.66
N SER A 143 -11.28 9.46 -23.91
CA SER A 143 -10.68 10.78 -23.67
C SER A 143 -10.66 11.14 -22.19
N ILE A 144 -11.68 10.74 -21.43
CA ILE A 144 -11.78 10.99 -19.98
C ILE A 144 -10.73 10.17 -19.24
N GLU A 145 -10.56 8.90 -19.62
CA GLU A 145 -9.54 8.04 -19.03
C GLU A 145 -8.13 8.59 -19.31
N GLN A 146 -7.85 8.99 -20.55
CA GLN A 146 -6.57 9.57 -20.92
C GLN A 146 -6.28 10.86 -20.12
N GLN A 147 -7.24 11.78 -20.05
CA GLN A 147 -7.11 12.99 -19.24
C GLN A 147 -6.87 12.67 -17.76
N SER A 148 -7.57 11.68 -17.22
CA SER A 148 -7.38 11.24 -15.83
C SER A 148 -5.96 10.71 -15.60
N LEU A 149 -5.41 9.93 -16.54
CA LEU A 149 -4.05 9.39 -16.45
C LEU A 149 -2.97 10.48 -16.62
N GLU A 150 -3.24 11.55 -17.38
CA GLU A 150 -2.38 12.72 -17.47
C GLU A 150 -2.37 13.54 -16.18
N ILE A 151 -3.52 13.68 -15.52
CA ILE A 151 -3.58 14.29 -14.19
C ILE A 151 -2.80 13.45 -13.17
N VAL A 152 -3.00 12.13 -13.18
CA VAL A 152 -2.26 11.21 -12.31
C VAL A 152 -0.75 11.36 -12.51
N GLU A 153 -0.27 11.43 -13.77
CA GLU A 153 1.16 11.63 -14.06
C GLU A 153 1.75 12.84 -13.34
N LYS A 154 1.03 13.97 -13.36
CA LYS A 154 1.49 15.23 -12.74
C LYS A 154 1.47 15.17 -11.21
N LEU A 155 0.65 14.31 -10.63
CA LEU A 155 0.51 14.14 -9.19
C LEU A 155 1.44 13.07 -8.60
N LEU A 156 2.09 12.27 -9.45
CA LEU A 156 3.02 11.25 -8.97
C LEU A 156 4.28 11.90 -8.38
N PRO A 157 4.77 11.42 -7.22
CA PRO A 157 6.06 11.84 -6.70
C PRO A 157 7.20 11.41 -7.66
N PRO A 158 8.40 11.99 -7.52
CA PRO A 158 9.57 11.53 -8.25
C PRO A 158 9.90 10.08 -7.84
N LEU A 159 9.61 9.13 -8.74
CA LEU A 159 9.86 7.70 -8.56
C LEU A 159 10.77 7.20 -9.69
N GLU A 160 11.79 6.43 -9.32
CA GLU A 160 12.64 5.69 -10.24
C GLU A 160 11.90 4.45 -10.73
N LEU A 161 11.21 4.59 -11.86
CA LEU A 161 10.42 3.54 -12.48
C LEU A 161 10.75 3.45 -13.96
N SER A 162 10.85 2.22 -14.48
CA SER A 162 10.82 2.01 -15.93
C SER A 162 9.48 2.49 -16.49
N TRP A 163 9.44 2.80 -17.79
CA TRP A 163 8.20 3.15 -18.49
C TRP A 163 7.07 2.12 -18.23
N LYS A 164 7.38 0.83 -18.23
CA LYS A 164 6.41 -0.26 -18.01
C LYS A 164 5.84 -0.22 -16.59
N GLU A 165 6.71 -0.09 -15.58
CA GLU A 165 6.29 0.02 -14.18
C GLU A 165 5.48 1.30 -13.95
N ARG A 166 5.89 2.41 -14.57
CA ARG A 166 5.17 3.68 -14.51
C ARG A 166 3.76 3.56 -15.07
N THR A 167 3.55 2.86 -16.19
CA THR A 167 2.21 2.57 -16.71
C THR A 167 1.35 1.80 -15.71
N VAL A 168 1.91 0.78 -15.06
CA VAL A 168 1.20 0.00 -14.02
C VAL A 168 0.87 0.86 -12.80
N VAL A 169 1.82 1.65 -12.31
CA VAL A 169 1.63 2.55 -11.15
C VAL A 169 0.53 3.58 -11.42
N LYS A 170 0.54 4.23 -12.59
CA LYS A 170 -0.52 5.18 -12.98
C LYS A 170 -1.89 4.52 -12.99
N ARG A 171 -1.98 3.32 -13.55
CA ARG A 171 -3.23 2.56 -13.62
C ARG A 171 -3.75 2.27 -12.21
N LEU A 172 -2.87 1.83 -11.31
CA LEU A 172 -3.21 1.54 -9.91
C LEU A 172 -3.68 2.78 -9.14
N VAL A 173 -2.96 3.89 -9.26
CA VAL A 173 -3.33 5.18 -8.64
C VAL A 173 -4.67 5.67 -9.17
N HIS A 174 -4.88 5.62 -10.49
CA HIS A 174 -6.15 5.98 -11.11
C HIS A 174 -7.32 5.11 -10.61
N THR A 175 -7.14 3.79 -10.56
CA THR A 175 -8.17 2.86 -10.09
C THR A 175 -8.55 3.09 -8.63
N ALA A 176 -7.61 3.47 -7.78
CA ALA A 176 -7.89 3.74 -6.37
C ALA A 176 -8.35 5.17 -6.07
N GLY A 177 -8.04 6.13 -6.96
CA GLY A 177 -8.15 7.55 -6.67
C GLY A 177 -7.18 8.01 -5.56
N ASP A 178 -6.06 7.32 -5.36
CA ASP A 178 -5.15 7.54 -4.23
C ASP A 178 -3.69 7.61 -4.71
N ARG A 179 -3.13 8.84 -4.74
CA ARG A 179 -1.75 9.11 -5.16
C ARG A 179 -0.71 8.50 -4.21
N HIS A 180 -1.07 8.30 -2.94
CA HIS A 180 -0.16 7.75 -1.92
C HIS A 180 0.10 6.26 -2.10
N LEU A 181 -0.61 5.59 -3.02
CA LEU A 181 -0.28 4.22 -3.40
C LEU A 181 1.04 4.11 -4.15
N ALA A 182 1.40 5.11 -4.95
CA ALA A 182 2.56 5.07 -5.83
C ALA A 182 3.86 4.65 -5.12
N PRO A 183 4.26 5.27 -3.99
CA PRO A 183 5.48 4.89 -3.27
C PRO A 183 5.37 3.55 -2.53
N LEU A 184 4.19 2.94 -2.43
CA LEU A 184 3.98 1.65 -1.76
C LEU A 184 4.06 0.45 -2.71
N ILE A 185 3.94 0.68 -4.02
CA ILE A 185 3.98 -0.39 -5.02
C ILE A 185 5.41 -0.90 -5.14
N ARG A 186 5.57 -2.22 -5.18
CA ARG A 186 6.87 -2.90 -5.30
C ARG A 186 6.82 -3.86 -6.48
N PHE A 187 7.89 -3.83 -7.26
CA PHE A 187 8.12 -4.73 -8.37
C PHE A 187 9.34 -5.58 -8.07
N HIS A 188 9.26 -6.87 -8.37
CA HIS A 188 10.46 -7.66 -8.60
C HIS A 188 11.16 -7.15 -9.88
N PRO A 189 12.51 -7.13 -9.96
CA PRO A 189 13.23 -6.61 -11.12
C PRO A 189 12.81 -7.21 -12.47
N THR A 190 12.38 -8.48 -12.47
CA THR A 190 11.92 -9.19 -13.68
C THR A 190 10.41 -9.24 -13.84
N ALA A 191 9.62 -8.63 -12.93
CA ALA A 191 8.17 -8.78 -12.86
C ALA A 191 7.47 -8.42 -14.17
N THR A 192 7.73 -7.21 -14.70
CA THR A 192 7.06 -6.73 -15.91
C THR A 192 7.47 -7.53 -17.13
N THR A 193 8.75 -7.87 -17.26
CA THR A 193 9.25 -8.68 -18.38
C THR A 193 8.69 -10.10 -18.35
N SER A 194 8.68 -10.74 -17.18
CA SER A 194 8.13 -12.09 -16.99
C SER A 194 6.63 -12.13 -17.27
N ALA A 195 5.88 -11.13 -16.77
CA ALA A 195 4.46 -11.00 -17.04
C ALA A 195 4.14 -10.88 -18.53
N LEU A 196 4.86 -10.02 -19.25
CA LEU A 196 4.66 -9.83 -20.69
C LEU A 196 5.01 -11.11 -21.47
N SER A 197 6.10 -11.78 -21.12
CA SER A 197 6.48 -13.07 -21.72
C SER A 197 5.40 -14.14 -21.49
N ALA A 198 4.84 -14.21 -20.29
CA ALA A 198 3.76 -15.14 -19.96
C ALA A 198 2.48 -14.85 -20.77
N ILE A 199 2.11 -13.58 -20.94
CA ILE A 199 0.98 -13.16 -21.78
C ILE A 199 1.19 -13.58 -23.23
N HIS A 200 2.36 -13.29 -23.82
CA HIS A 200 2.67 -13.70 -25.20
C HIS A 200 2.74 -15.23 -25.36
N SER A 201 3.11 -15.95 -24.30
CA SER A 201 3.11 -17.42 -24.26
C SER A 201 1.75 -18.03 -23.96
N ARG A 202 0.67 -17.24 -23.92
CA ARG A 202 -0.71 -17.67 -23.68
C ARG A 202 -0.90 -18.35 -22.32
N SER A 203 -0.15 -17.91 -21.33
CA SER A 203 -0.19 -18.53 -20.00
C SER A 203 -1.55 -18.29 -19.32
N PRO A 204 -2.08 -19.27 -18.59
CA PRO A 204 -3.33 -19.11 -17.86
C PRO A 204 -3.19 -18.07 -16.74
N ILE A 205 -4.29 -17.39 -16.43
CA ILE A 205 -4.39 -16.40 -15.36
C ILE A 205 -5.26 -17.00 -14.24
N PHE A 206 -4.66 -17.26 -13.08
CA PHE A 206 -5.39 -17.74 -11.90
C PHE A 206 -5.69 -16.62 -10.92
N THR A 207 -6.91 -16.57 -10.41
CA THR A 207 -7.35 -15.56 -9.45
C THR A 207 -7.83 -16.17 -8.14
N ASP A 208 -7.69 -15.43 -7.04
CA ASP A 208 -8.18 -15.86 -5.72
C ASP A 208 -9.69 -15.70 -5.53
N THR A 209 -10.30 -14.82 -6.33
CA THR A 209 -11.72 -14.48 -6.24
C THR A 209 -12.30 -14.22 -7.61
N ARG A 210 -13.62 -14.45 -7.73
CA ARG A 210 -14.40 -14.14 -8.93
C ARG A 210 -14.40 -12.64 -9.27
N MET A 211 -14.33 -11.76 -8.26
CA MET A 211 -14.25 -10.31 -8.49
C MET A 211 -12.99 -9.91 -9.26
N VAL A 212 -11.84 -10.53 -8.96
CA VAL A 212 -10.62 -10.30 -9.74
C VAL A 212 -10.82 -10.81 -11.16
N ALA A 213 -11.32 -12.03 -11.34
CA ALA A 213 -11.53 -12.64 -12.66
C ALA A 213 -12.43 -11.79 -13.57
N VAL A 214 -13.56 -11.31 -13.05
CA VAL A 214 -14.54 -10.51 -13.81
C VAL A 214 -14.01 -9.10 -14.13
N ALA A 215 -13.17 -8.53 -13.26
CA ALA A 215 -12.60 -7.20 -13.48
C ALA A 215 -11.42 -7.19 -14.49
N ILE A 216 -10.88 -8.36 -14.84
CA ILE A 216 -9.88 -8.48 -15.91
C ILE A 216 -10.57 -8.28 -17.26
N ASN A 217 -9.93 -7.53 -18.16
CA ASN A 217 -10.42 -7.29 -19.52
C ASN A 217 -10.36 -8.59 -20.32
N ARG A 218 -11.49 -9.30 -20.33
CA ARG A 218 -11.64 -10.61 -20.96
C ARG A 218 -11.33 -10.59 -22.44
N HIS A 219 -11.81 -9.58 -23.17
CA HIS A 219 -11.54 -9.46 -24.61
C HIS A 219 -10.03 -9.35 -24.91
N LEU A 220 -9.30 -8.60 -24.09
CA LEU A 220 -7.87 -8.44 -24.26
C LEU A 220 -7.09 -9.69 -23.84
N ALA A 221 -7.51 -10.39 -22.78
CA ALA A 221 -6.94 -11.67 -22.39
C ALA A 221 -7.15 -12.75 -23.48
N GLU A 222 -8.37 -12.85 -24.02
CA GLU A 222 -8.74 -13.76 -25.11
C GLU A 222 -7.94 -13.47 -26.39
N ARG A 223 -7.68 -12.19 -26.71
CA ARG A 223 -6.81 -11.80 -27.84
C ARG A 223 -5.40 -12.41 -27.73
N PHE A 224 -4.87 -12.52 -26.51
CA PHE A 224 -3.58 -13.18 -26.25
C PHE A 224 -3.70 -14.68 -25.98
N GLY A 225 -4.91 -15.26 -26.05
CA GLY A 225 -5.16 -16.66 -25.71
C GLY A 225 -4.95 -17.00 -24.23
N CYS A 226 -4.97 -16.00 -23.34
CA CYS A 226 -4.84 -16.20 -21.90
C CYS A 226 -6.21 -16.52 -21.30
N GLU A 227 -6.40 -17.75 -20.82
CA GLU A 227 -7.63 -18.13 -20.13
C GLU A 227 -7.61 -17.67 -18.67
N ILE A 228 -8.77 -17.29 -18.14
CA ILE A 228 -8.92 -16.75 -16.78
C ILE A 228 -9.67 -17.77 -15.93
N TYR A 229 -9.05 -18.19 -14.83
CA TYR A 229 -9.56 -19.18 -13.89
C TYR A 229 -9.67 -18.59 -12.49
N CYS A 230 -10.81 -18.80 -11.82
CA CYS A 230 -10.93 -18.52 -10.40
C CYS A 230 -10.67 -19.81 -9.62
N ALA A 231 -9.69 -19.80 -8.72
CA ALA A 231 -9.29 -20.98 -7.96
C ALA A 231 -10.47 -21.60 -7.18
N LEU A 232 -11.40 -20.77 -6.72
CA LEU A 232 -12.60 -21.22 -5.98
C LEU A 232 -13.52 -22.13 -6.83
N ASP A 233 -13.53 -21.97 -8.15
CA ASP A 233 -14.39 -22.79 -9.02
C ASP A 233 -13.89 -24.24 -9.07
N GLY A 234 -12.57 -24.44 -8.98
CA GLY A 234 -11.97 -25.77 -8.86
C GLY A 234 -12.29 -26.44 -7.52
N LEU A 235 -12.29 -25.67 -6.42
CA LEU A 235 -12.68 -26.17 -5.10
C LEU A 235 -14.15 -26.60 -5.06
N GLU A 236 -15.05 -25.81 -5.64
CA GLU A 236 -16.48 -26.13 -5.72
C GLU A 236 -16.73 -27.40 -6.55
N SER A 237 -15.99 -27.57 -7.65
CA SER A 237 -16.08 -28.75 -8.51
C SER A 237 -15.54 -30.02 -7.86
N ALA A 238 -14.53 -29.91 -6.99
CA ALA A 238 -13.93 -31.04 -6.29
C ALA A 238 -14.79 -31.59 -5.14
N GLY A 239 -15.91 -30.94 -4.80
CA GLY A 239 -16.83 -31.40 -3.74
C GLY A 239 -16.20 -31.44 -2.35
N VAL A 240 -15.08 -30.75 -2.14
CA VAL A 240 -14.31 -30.80 -0.89
C VAL A 240 -15.11 -30.11 0.22
N GLY A 241 -15.62 -30.90 1.16
CA GLY A 241 -16.25 -30.41 2.39
C GLY A 241 -15.26 -29.61 3.24
N ARG A 242 -15.79 -28.77 4.16
CA ARG A 242 -14.98 -27.98 5.10
C ARG A 242 -14.19 -28.88 6.05
N GLU A 243 -13.07 -29.47 5.62
CA GLU A 243 -12.16 -30.17 6.53
C GLU A 243 -10.97 -29.29 6.95
N LYS A 244 -10.88 -29.13 8.28
CA LYS A 244 -9.85 -28.52 9.15
C LYS A 244 -9.18 -27.20 8.74
N CYS A 245 -9.50 -26.16 9.55
CA CYS A 245 -8.76 -24.92 9.82
C CYS A 245 -8.32 -24.03 8.64
N ASP A 246 -8.59 -24.39 7.39
CA ASP A 246 -8.19 -23.60 6.24
C ASP A 246 -9.32 -22.72 5.72
N THR A 247 -8.99 -21.53 5.19
CA THR A 247 -9.97 -20.70 4.50
C THR A 247 -10.27 -21.28 3.12
N ARG A 248 -11.46 -20.99 2.56
CA ARG A 248 -11.82 -21.46 1.21
C ARG A 248 -10.78 -21.08 0.15
N SER A 249 -10.25 -19.86 0.20
CA SER A 249 -9.27 -19.40 -0.79
C SER A 249 -7.91 -20.09 -0.62
N ALA A 250 -7.48 -20.42 0.59
CA ALA A 250 -6.26 -21.20 0.81
C ALA A 250 -6.42 -22.65 0.33
N ALA A 251 -7.55 -23.29 0.65
CA ALA A 251 -7.86 -24.64 0.20
C ALA A 251 -7.91 -24.72 -1.33
N ALA A 252 -8.54 -23.73 -1.98
CA ALA A 252 -8.62 -23.63 -3.44
C ALA A 252 -7.23 -23.59 -4.09
N PHE A 253 -6.31 -22.76 -3.57
CA PHE A 253 -4.95 -22.71 -4.09
C PHE A 253 -4.17 -24.00 -3.84
N ARG A 254 -4.38 -24.68 -2.70
CA ARG A 254 -3.68 -25.95 -2.39
C ARG A 254 -4.03 -27.10 -3.34
N LEU A 255 -5.19 -27.03 -4.00
CA LEU A 255 -5.57 -27.97 -5.05
C LEU A 255 -4.82 -27.72 -6.36
N LEU A 256 -4.40 -26.47 -6.60
CA LEU A 256 -3.66 -26.08 -7.80
C LEU A 256 -2.17 -26.34 -7.54
N THR A 257 -1.53 -27.13 -8.40
CA THR A 257 -0.09 -27.41 -8.29
C THR A 257 0.58 -27.20 -9.63
N GLU A 258 0.57 -28.22 -10.48
CA GLU A 258 1.17 -28.17 -11.81
C GLU A 258 0.54 -27.08 -12.70
N GLU A 259 -0.74 -26.77 -12.50
CA GLU A 259 -1.48 -25.74 -13.24
C GLU A 259 -0.93 -24.32 -12.99
N LEU A 260 -0.28 -24.11 -11.85
CA LEU A 260 0.32 -22.82 -11.50
C LEU A 260 1.72 -22.63 -12.12
N ASN A 261 2.32 -23.67 -12.69
CA ASN A 261 3.62 -23.56 -13.33
C ASN A 261 3.52 -22.69 -14.58
N LYS A 262 4.34 -21.63 -14.63
CA LYS A 262 4.34 -20.57 -15.65
C LYS A 262 3.04 -19.76 -15.72
N ALA A 263 2.10 -19.96 -14.80
CA ALA A 263 0.87 -19.20 -14.77
C ALA A 263 1.08 -17.77 -14.26
N ILE A 264 0.17 -16.89 -14.62
CA ILE A 264 0.03 -15.56 -14.04
C ILE A 264 -0.94 -15.69 -12.87
N VAL A 265 -0.52 -15.35 -11.65
CA VAL A 265 -1.37 -15.53 -10.46
C VAL A 265 -1.74 -14.16 -9.88
N ALA A 266 -3.03 -13.87 -9.75
CA ALA A 266 -3.54 -12.60 -9.23
C ALA A 266 -4.37 -12.78 -7.96
N ILE A 267 -3.83 -12.30 -6.84
CA ILE A 267 -4.46 -12.41 -5.51
C ILE A 267 -4.81 -11.01 -5.03
N GLY A 268 -6.08 -10.67 -5.07
CA GLY A 268 -6.56 -9.33 -4.73
C GLY A 268 -7.25 -9.24 -3.37
N ASN A 269 -7.70 -10.34 -2.79
CA ASN A 269 -8.56 -10.31 -1.61
C ASN A 269 -7.99 -11.09 -0.43
N SER A 270 -7.53 -12.33 -0.64
CA SER A 270 -7.25 -13.26 0.45
C SER A 270 -5.77 -13.34 0.81
N PRO A 271 -5.34 -12.85 2.00
CA PRO A 271 -3.97 -13.06 2.48
C PRO A 271 -3.64 -14.54 2.62
N THR A 272 -4.60 -15.36 3.07
CA THR A 272 -4.42 -16.80 3.23
C THR A 272 -4.23 -17.53 1.89
N ALA A 273 -4.83 -17.04 0.79
CA ALA A 273 -4.55 -17.57 -0.54
C ALA A 273 -3.10 -17.29 -0.95
N LEU A 274 -2.61 -16.08 -0.67
CA LEU A 274 -1.22 -15.72 -0.95
C LEU A 274 -0.28 -16.62 -0.14
N LEU A 275 -0.49 -16.76 1.17
CA LEU A 275 0.32 -17.65 2.01
C LEU A 275 0.30 -19.11 1.52
N ALA A 276 -0.86 -19.62 1.11
CA ALA A 276 -0.96 -20.97 0.55
C ALA A 276 -0.14 -21.10 -0.75
N LEU A 277 -0.19 -20.10 -1.63
CA LEU A 277 0.65 -20.06 -2.83
C LEU A 277 2.15 -20.03 -2.47
N LEU A 278 2.55 -19.22 -1.49
CA LEU A 278 3.95 -19.17 -1.04
C LEU A 278 4.43 -20.52 -0.50
N ASP A 279 3.60 -21.22 0.27
CA ASP A 279 3.89 -22.58 0.74
C ASP A 279 4.10 -23.55 -0.44
N LEU A 280 3.28 -23.45 -1.49
CA LEU A 280 3.43 -24.28 -2.70
C LEU A 280 4.74 -23.97 -3.45
N ILE A 281 5.10 -22.70 -3.58
CA ILE A 281 6.36 -22.27 -4.21
C ILE A 281 7.55 -22.82 -3.42
N VAL A 282 7.56 -22.64 -2.10
CA VAL A 282 8.70 -23.00 -1.25
C VAL A 282 8.84 -24.52 -1.12
N ARG A 283 7.74 -25.22 -0.81
CA ARG A 283 7.74 -26.65 -0.45
C ARG A 283 7.56 -27.56 -1.65
N LYS A 284 6.66 -27.23 -2.57
CA LYS A 284 6.33 -28.04 -3.75
C LYS A 284 7.04 -27.56 -5.03
N LYS A 285 7.83 -26.49 -4.95
CA LYS A 285 8.62 -25.94 -6.08
C LYS A 285 7.75 -25.56 -7.29
N VAL A 286 6.52 -25.11 -7.03
CA VAL A 286 5.68 -24.48 -8.05
C VAL A 286 6.34 -23.19 -8.52
N THR A 287 6.36 -22.94 -9.82
CA THR A 287 7.03 -21.78 -10.42
C THR A 287 6.06 -20.93 -11.25
N PRO A 288 5.25 -20.05 -10.63
CA PRO A 288 4.43 -19.08 -11.36
C PRO A 288 5.32 -18.15 -12.18
N ALA A 289 4.85 -17.71 -13.36
CA ALA A 289 5.58 -16.75 -14.17
C ALA A 289 5.61 -15.37 -13.50
N VAL A 290 4.50 -14.96 -12.87
CA VAL A 290 4.46 -13.74 -12.05
C VAL A 290 3.32 -13.83 -11.03
N VAL A 291 3.54 -13.27 -9.85
CA VAL A 291 2.53 -13.17 -8.78
C VAL A 291 2.13 -11.71 -8.55
N ILE A 292 0.87 -11.38 -8.83
CA ILE A 292 0.25 -10.11 -8.46
C ILE A 292 -0.35 -10.29 -7.06
N GLY A 293 0.48 -10.06 -6.04
CA GLY A 293 0.13 -10.25 -4.64
C GLY A 293 -0.38 -8.97 -4.00
N MET A 294 -1.66 -8.68 -4.15
CA MET A 294 -2.30 -7.47 -3.62
C MET A 294 -3.50 -7.75 -2.69
N PRO A 295 -3.46 -8.73 -1.77
CA PRO A 295 -4.55 -8.89 -0.82
C PRO A 295 -4.71 -7.63 0.05
N VAL A 296 -5.95 -7.20 0.22
CA VAL A 296 -6.34 -6.13 1.14
C VAL A 296 -6.71 -6.72 2.50
N GLY A 297 -6.43 -6.00 3.58
CA GLY A 297 -6.95 -6.37 4.90
C GLY A 297 -6.09 -5.92 6.05
N PHE A 298 -6.65 -5.99 7.26
CA PHE A 298 -5.98 -5.65 8.51
C PHE A 298 -5.42 -6.87 9.25
N VAL A 299 -5.76 -8.08 8.79
CA VAL A 299 -5.30 -9.34 9.35
C VAL A 299 -4.46 -10.05 8.30
N GLN A 300 -3.17 -10.30 8.59
CA GLN A 300 -2.22 -11.07 7.77
C GLN A 300 -1.89 -10.52 6.37
N ALA A 301 -2.59 -9.49 5.87
CA ALA A 301 -2.36 -8.97 4.52
C ALA A 301 -0.96 -8.38 4.34
N ARG A 302 -0.49 -7.63 5.34
CA ARG A 302 0.84 -7.02 5.32
C ARG A 302 1.92 -8.10 5.35
N GLU A 303 1.80 -8.99 6.32
CA GLU A 303 2.74 -10.08 6.59
C GLU A 303 2.84 -11.02 5.38
N ALA A 304 1.71 -11.40 4.76
CA ALA A 304 1.70 -12.25 3.57
C ALA A 304 2.42 -11.61 2.37
N LYS A 305 2.27 -10.30 2.17
CA LYS A 305 2.95 -9.57 1.10
C LYS A 305 4.43 -9.36 1.40
N GLU A 306 4.79 -9.15 2.66
CA GLU A 306 6.19 -9.11 3.09
C GLU A 306 6.89 -10.46 2.86
N GLU A 307 6.22 -11.59 3.14
CA GLU A 307 6.77 -12.92 2.80
C GLU A 307 6.94 -13.12 1.29
N LEU A 308 5.98 -12.67 0.47
CA LEU A 308 6.12 -12.70 -1.00
C LEU A 308 7.36 -11.91 -1.46
N MET A 309 7.58 -10.72 -0.90
CA MET A 309 8.70 -9.85 -1.27
C MET A 309 10.08 -10.40 -0.87
N LYS A 310 10.14 -11.42 -0.01
CA LYS A 310 11.40 -12.09 0.38
C LYS A 310 11.81 -13.19 -0.61
N LEU A 311 10.91 -13.64 -1.48
CA LEU A 311 11.18 -14.71 -2.42
C LEU A 311 11.78 -14.18 -3.72
N ASP A 312 12.69 -14.96 -4.30
CA ASP A 312 13.27 -14.70 -5.63
C ASP A 312 12.36 -15.22 -6.74
N ILE A 313 11.15 -14.65 -6.82
CA ILE A 313 10.18 -14.92 -7.88
C ILE A 313 9.62 -13.60 -8.43
N PRO A 314 9.21 -13.54 -9.71
CA PRO A 314 8.62 -12.33 -10.25
C PRO A 314 7.31 -11.99 -9.54
N TYR A 315 7.22 -10.79 -8.96
CA TYR A 315 6.00 -10.31 -8.31
C TYR A 315 5.72 -8.83 -8.55
N ILE A 316 4.45 -8.46 -8.44
CA ILE A 316 4.00 -7.07 -8.28
C ILE A 316 3.10 -7.03 -7.05
N SER A 317 3.45 -6.19 -6.08
CA SER A 317 2.75 -6.13 -4.80
C SER A 317 2.70 -4.70 -4.26
N ILE A 318 2.07 -4.53 -3.11
CA ILE A 318 1.91 -3.25 -2.43
C ILE A 318 2.18 -3.42 -0.94
N VAL A 319 3.02 -2.57 -0.36
CA VAL A 319 3.35 -2.61 1.08
C VAL A 319 2.14 -2.24 1.94
N GLY A 320 2.06 -2.80 3.15
CA GLY A 320 1.04 -2.45 4.14
C GLY A 320 -0.27 -3.22 3.98
N THR A 321 -1.39 -2.59 4.31
CA THR A 321 -2.73 -3.23 4.33
C THR A 321 -3.57 -2.97 3.08
N ARG A 322 -3.12 -2.04 2.22
CA ARG A 322 -3.79 -1.69 0.96
C ARG A 322 -3.65 -2.81 -0.06
N GLY A 323 -4.57 -2.87 -1.01
CA GLY A 323 -4.69 -3.95 -1.98
C GLY A 323 -6.10 -3.95 -2.55
N GLY A 324 -6.58 -5.11 -2.96
CA GLY A 324 -7.96 -5.30 -3.37
C GLY A 324 -8.07 -5.92 -4.75
N SER A 325 -9.25 -6.50 -5.02
CA SER A 325 -9.53 -7.12 -6.30
C SER A 325 -9.42 -6.14 -7.48
N ALA A 326 -9.83 -4.88 -7.27
CA ALA A 326 -9.69 -3.82 -8.26
C ALA A 326 -8.22 -3.56 -8.63
N LEU A 327 -7.31 -3.50 -7.65
CA LEU A 327 -5.89 -3.26 -7.89
C LEU A 327 -5.20 -4.46 -8.56
N ALA A 328 -5.50 -5.67 -8.11
CA ALA A 328 -4.99 -6.88 -8.74
C ALA A 328 -5.42 -6.97 -10.21
N ALA A 329 -6.71 -6.76 -10.51
CA ALA A 329 -7.22 -6.78 -11.88
C ALA A 329 -6.69 -5.62 -12.72
N ALA A 330 -6.60 -4.41 -12.16
CA ALA A 330 -6.04 -3.24 -12.84
C ALA A 330 -4.57 -3.44 -13.22
N THR A 331 -3.80 -4.16 -12.40
CA THR A 331 -2.41 -4.56 -12.71
C THR A 331 -2.37 -5.48 -13.92
N ILE A 332 -3.20 -6.53 -13.93
CA ILE A 332 -3.30 -7.45 -15.08
C ILE A 332 -3.73 -6.70 -16.34
N ASN A 333 -4.72 -5.81 -16.24
CA ASN A 333 -5.20 -5.01 -17.37
C ASN A 333 -4.12 -4.06 -17.91
N ALA A 334 -3.30 -3.45 -17.04
CA ALA A 334 -2.17 -2.65 -17.45
C ALA A 334 -1.13 -3.49 -18.21
N LEU A 335 -0.83 -4.70 -17.72
CA LEU A 335 0.12 -5.62 -18.35
C LEU A 335 -0.38 -6.11 -19.71
N LEU A 336 -1.66 -6.48 -19.82
CA LEU A 336 -2.31 -6.83 -21.08
C LEU A 336 -2.29 -5.65 -22.07
N GLY A 337 -2.53 -4.43 -21.59
CA GLY A 337 -2.44 -3.20 -22.38
C GLY A 337 -1.03 -2.95 -22.90
N LEU A 338 -0.01 -3.12 -22.04
CA LEU A 338 1.40 -3.03 -22.42
C LEU A 338 1.80 -4.07 -23.47
N ALA A 339 1.34 -5.32 -23.34
CA ALA A 339 1.57 -6.37 -24.32
C ALA A 339 0.96 -5.99 -25.69
N LYS A 340 -0.25 -5.42 -25.70
CA LYS A 340 -0.90 -4.93 -26.94
C LYS A 340 -0.10 -3.79 -27.58
N SER A 341 0.34 -2.81 -26.79
CA SER A 341 1.14 -1.70 -27.29
C SER A 341 2.50 -2.15 -27.84
N GLY A 342 3.15 -3.12 -27.18
CA GLY A 342 4.39 -3.74 -27.65
C GLY A 342 4.21 -4.43 -29.00
N GLN A 343 3.17 -5.26 -29.13
CA GLN A 343 2.87 -5.96 -30.38
C GLN A 343 2.61 -4.99 -31.55
N LEU A 344 1.84 -3.91 -31.33
CA LEU A 344 1.56 -2.91 -32.36
C LEU A 344 2.80 -2.15 -32.83
N LEU A 345 3.79 -1.95 -31.95
CA LEU A 345 5.06 -1.33 -32.30
C LEU A 345 5.91 -2.26 -33.17
N GLU A 346 5.95 -3.56 -32.84
CA GLU A 346 6.66 -4.58 -33.62
C GLU A 346 6.04 -4.76 -35.02
N GLU A 347 4.71 -4.82 -35.12
CA GLU A 347 3.97 -4.90 -36.39
C GLU A 347 4.29 -3.70 -37.29
N ARG A 348 4.24 -2.48 -36.76
CA ARG A 348 4.59 -1.25 -37.51
C ARG A 348 6.06 -1.19 -37.94
N GLN A 349 6.97 -1.72 -37.12
CA GLN A 349 8.39 -1.79 -37.47
C GLN A 349 8.65 -2.83 -38.56
N HIS A 350 7.96 -3.97 -38.51
CA HIS A 350 8.03 -5.01 -39.54
C HIS A 350 7.50 -4.50 -40.89
N GLU A 351 6.34 -3.84 -40.92
CA GLU A 351 5.78 -3.21 -42.13
C GLU A 351 6.73 -2.17 -42.74
N ARG A 352 7.38 -1.34 -41.91
CA ARG A 352 8.38 -0.35 -42.38
C ARG A 352 9.60 -1.01 -43.01
N ARG A 353 10.12 -2.11 -42.44
CA ARG A 353 11.24 -2.86 -43.01
C ARG A 353 10.86 -3.49 -44.35
N MET A 354 9.69 -4.13 -44.42
CA MET A 354 9.18 -4.75 -45.66
C MET A 354 8.96 -3.73 -46.79
N ASN A 355 8.59 -2.49 -46.46
CA ASN A 355 8.45 -1.42 -47.45
C ASN A 355 9.80 -0.84 -47.90
N GLN A 356 10.80 -0.78 -47.02
CA GLN A 356 12.16 -0.34 -47.37
C GLN A 356 12.94 -1.37 -48.20
N GLU A 357 12.60 -2.66 -48.12
CA GLU A 357 13.19 -3.73 -48.95
C GLU A 357 12.51 -3.86 -50.32
N ARG A 358 11.42 -3.12 -50.57
CA ARG A 358 10.67 -3.10 -51.83
C ARG A 358 10.98 -1.88 -52.72
N GLU A 359 11.68 -0.89 -52.19
CA GLU A 359 12.26 0.26 -52.91
C GLU A 359 13.72 -0.04 -53.26
#